data_AF-A0A955R3U3-F1
#
_entry.id   AF-A0A955R3U3-F1
#
_cell.length_a   1.000
_cell.length_b   1.000
_cell.length_c   1.000
_cell.angle_alpha   90.00
_cell.angle_beta   90.00
_cell.angle_gamma   90.00
#
_symmetry.space_group_name_H-M   'P 1'
#
loop_
_entity.id
_entity.type
_entity.pdbx_description
1 polymer ?
#
loop_
_entity_poly.entity_id
_entity_poly.type
_entity_poly.pdbx_seq_one_letter_code
_entity_poly.pdbx_strand_id
1 'polypeptide(L)'
;EIHDVDRDLMAVRRAVLPMRESLVRLVRDEHPLIDKDVRIYLRDCLDHLAQMVDLLTGQRDLAKSLSEGHLSSLGHRSNEVMKVLTIIATIFIPLSFIAGLYGMNFDATVSPWNMPELGWTYGYPAALGLMLSVALGMLAYFRRQGWF
;
A
#
# COMPACT_ATOMS: atom_id res chain seq x y z
N GLU A 1 -12.15 -12.71 0.74
CA GLU A 1 -13.38 -11.90 0.78
C GLU A 1 -13.62 -11.08 -0.48
N ILE A 2 -12.85 -10.02 -0.80
CA ILE A 2 -13.11 -9.21 -2.04
C ILE A 2 -13.07 -10.06 -3.31
N HIS A 3 -12.11 -10.99 -3.40
CA HIS A 3 -12.01 -11.92 -4.53
C HIS A 3 -13.18 -12.90 -4.61
N ASP A 4 -13.77 -13.26 -3.48
CA ASP A 4 -14.93 -14.15 -3.43
C ASP A 4 -16.17 -13.41 -3.92
N VAL A 5 -16.33 -12.14 -3.53
CA VAL A 5 -17.40 -11.25 -4.04
C VAL A 5 -17.28 -11.04 -5.54
N ASP A 6 -16.08 -10.77 -6.09
CA ASP A 6 -15.94 -10.61 -7.55
C ASP A 6 -16.28 -11.90 -8.31
N ARG A 7 -15.91 -13.06 -7.75
CA ARG A 7 -16.26 -14.37 -8.31
C ARG A 7 -17.78 -14.59 -8.30
N ASP A 8 -18.46 -14.26 -7.22
CA ASP A 8 -19.91 -14.42 -7.11
C ASP A 8 -20.64 -13.46 -8.06
N LEU A 9 -20.20 -12.19 -8.14
CA LEU A 9 -20.72 -11.22 -9.12
C LEU A 9 -20.53 -11.70 -10.57
N MET A 10 -19.39 -12.32 -10.89
CA MET A 10 -19.16 -12.93 -12.20
C MET A 10 -20.12 -14.10 -12.47
N ALA A 11 -20.40 -14.94 -11.47
CA ALA A 11 -21.32 -16.06 -11.61
C ALA A 11 -22.74 -15.56 -11.92
N VAL A 12 -23.23 -14.56 -11.18
CA VAL A 12 -24.54 -13.95 -11.43
C VAL A 12 -24.60 -13.31 -12.82
N ARG A 13 -23.57 -12.55 -13.21
CA ARG A 13 -23.53 -11.92 -14.54
C ARG A 13 -23.57 -12.94 -15.68
N ARG A 14 -22.88 -14.08 -15.55
CA ARG A 14 -22.91 -15.17 -16.54
C ARG A 14 -24.29 -15.83 -16.66
N ALA A 15 -25.12 -15.80 -15.62
CA ALA A 15 -26.49 -16.29 -15.67
C ALA A 15 -27.48 -15.24 -16.21
N VAL A 16 -27.34 -13.98 -15.80
CA VAL A 16 -28.26 -12.89 -16.15
C VAL A 16 -28.17 -12.49 -17.62
N LEU A 17 -26.96 -12.47 -18.21
CA LEU A 17 -26.78 -12.08 -19.62
C LEU A 17 -27.54 -12.96 -20.63
N PRO A 18 -27.39 -14.30 -20.63
CA PRO A 18 -28.14 -15.16 -21.55
C PRO A 18 -29.66 -15.15 -21.27
N MET A 19 -30.06 -14.96 -20.00
CA MET A 19 -31.46 -14.80 -19.64
C MET A 19 -32.07 -13.53 -20.26
N ARG A 20 -31.34 -12.40 -20.23
CA ARG A 20 -31.73 -11.16 -20.91
C ARG A 20 -31.91 -11.38 -22.40
N GLU A 21 -30.94 -12.00 -23.07
CA GLU A 21 -31.02 -12.27 -24.51
C GLU A 21 -32.21 -13.17 -24.88
N SER A 22 -32.50 -14.17 -24.04
CA SER A 22 -33.65 -15.06 -24.23
C SER A 22 -34.98 -14.32 -24.08
N LEU A 23 -35.09 -13.43 -23.09
CA LEU A 23 -36.27 -12.59 -22.88
C LEU A 23 -36.46 -11.56 -24.01
N VAL A 24 -35.38 -10.97 -24.53
CA VAL A 24 -35.46 -10.07 -25.69
C VAL A 24 -36.08 -10.80 -26.89
N ARG A 25 -35.67 -12.04 -27.16
CA ARG A 25 -36.25 -12.85 -28.26
C ARG A 25 -37.73 -13.13 -28.00
N LEU A 26 -38.09 -13.52 -26.78
CA LEU A 26 -39.48 -13.80 -26.40
C LEU A 26 -40.40 -12.59 -26.51
N VAL A 27 -39.91 -11.38 -26.20
CA VAL A 27 -40.68 -10.14 -26.32
C VAL A 27 -40.84 -9.71 -27.78
N ARG A 28 -39.80 -9.95 -28.61
CA ARG A 28 -39.74 -9.48 -30.00
C ARG A 28 -40.47 -10.42 -30.97
N ASP A 29 -40.39 -11.72 -30.78
CA ASP A 29 -41.04 -12.70 -31.65
C ASP A 29 -42.54 -12.80 -31.33
N GLU A 30 -43.40 -12.57 -32.32
CA GLU A 30 -44.84 -12.77 -32.16
C GLU A 30 -45.19 -14.26 -32.24
N HIS A 31 -45.14 -14.95 -31.10
CA HIS A 31 -45.57 -16.34 -31.01
C HIS A 31 -47.08 -16.43 -30.71
N PRO A 32 -47.85 -17.27 -31.44
CA PRO A 32 -49.29 -17.47 -31.20
C PRO A 32 -49.66 -18.05 -29.82
N LEU A 33 -48.67 -18.42 -28.99
CA LEU A 33 -48.86 -18.93 -27.63
C LEU A 33 -48.66 -17.83 -26.57
N ILE A 34 -48.18 -16.65 -26.96
CA ILE A 34 -47.88 -15.53 -26.05
C ILE A 34 -48.91 -14.43 -26.31
N ASP A 35 -49.82 -14.27 -25.36
CA ASP A 35 -50.82 -13.20 -25.41
C ASP A 35 -50.16 -11.81 -25.24
N LYS A 36 -50.83 -10.77 -25.73
CA LYS A 36 -50.37 -9.37 -25.63
C LYS A 36 -50.19 -8.94 -24.17
N ASP A 37 -51.05 -9.41 -23.28
CA ASP A 37 -50.97 -9.09 -21.86
C ASP A 37 -49.73 -9.72 -21.20
N VAL A 38 -49.39 -10.97 -21.54
CA VAL A 38 -48.17 -11.66 -21.05
C VAL A 38 -46.92 -10.91 -21.50
N ARG A 39 -46.95 -10.30 -22.69
CA ARG A 39 -45.82 -9.54 -23.23
C ARG A 39 -45.49 -8.28 -22.42
N ILE A 40 -46.49 -7.68 -21.75
CA ILE A 40 -46.28 -6.55 -20.85
C ILE A 40 -45.45 -6.99 -19.64
N TYR A 41 -45.81 -8.12 -19.02
CA TYR A 41 -45.03 -8.70 -17.91
C TYR A 41 -43.61 -9.11 -18.32
N LEU A 42 -43.44 -9.67 -19.53
CA LEU A 42 -42.11 -10.02 -20.05
C LEU A 42 -41.23 -8.78 -20.27
N ARG A 43 -41.82 -7.65 -20.66
CA ARG A 43 -41.11 -6.38 -20.83
C ARG A 43 -40.67 -5.80 -19.48
N ASP A 44 -41.51 -5.88 -18.45
CA ASP A 44 -41.14 -5.50 -17.08
C ASP A 44 -39.97 -6.37 -16.53
N CYS A 45 -40.01 -7.69 -16.75
CA CYS A 45 -38.89 -8.58 -16.44
C CYS A 45 -37.60 -8.20 -17.19
N LEU A 46 -37.73 -7.75 -18.44
CA LEU A 46 -36.58 -7.29 -19.23
C LEU A 46 -35.95 -6.03 -18.61
N ASP A 47 -36.78 -5.08 -18.19
CA ASP A 47 -36.35 -3.84 -17.54
C ASP A 47 -35.66 -4.14 -16.20
N HIS A 48 -36.21 -5.05 -15.39
CA HIS A 48 -35.57 -5.53 -14.16
C HIS A 48 -34.21 -6.21 -14.42
N LEU A 49 -34.09 -7.02 -15.47
CA LEU A 49 -32.81 -7.63 -15.84
C LEU A 49 -31.79 -6.59 -16.30
N ALA A 50 -32.22 -5.57 -17.04
CA ALA A 50 -31.34 -4.47 -17.43
C ALA A 50 -30.81 -3.74 -16.18
N GLN A 51 -31.70 -3.41 -15.24
CA GLN A 51 -31.32 -2.79 -13.97
C GLN A 51 -30.36 -3.67 -13.16
N MET A 52 -30.57 -4.99 -13.11
CA MET A 52 -29.66 -5.91 -12.44
C MET A 52 -28.26 -5.93 -13.09
N VAL A 53 -28.17 -5.87 -14.42
CA VAL A 53 -26.88 -5.81 -15.13
C VAL A 53 -26.13 -4.53 -14.78
N ASP A 54 -26.82 -3.39 -14.72
CA ASP A 54 -26.20 -2.11 -14.34
C ASP A 54 -25.72 -2.14 -12.89
N LEU A 55 -26.52 -2.68 -11.97
CA LEU A 55 -26.14 -2.87 -10.57
C LEU A 55 -24.91 -3.80 -10.44
N LEU A 56 -24.89 -4.93 -11.14
CA LEU A 56 -23.74 -5.85 -11.14
C LEU A 56 -22.47 -5.17 -11.65
N THR A 57 -22.59 -4.33 -12.68
CA THR A 57 -21.47 -3.58 -13.23
C THR A 57 -20.94 -2.57 -12.20
N GLY A 58 -21.83 -1.80 -11.56
CA GLY A 58 -21.43 -0.86 -10.50
C GLY A 58 -20.79 -1.54 -9.29
N GLN A 59 -21.33 -2.69 -8.86
CA GLN A 59 -20.75 -3.45 -7.74
C GLN A 59 -19.36 -4.00 -8.08
N ARG A 60 -19.15 -4.42 -9.33
CA ARG A 60 -17.83 -4.86 -9.80
C ARG A 60 -16.81 -3.72 -9.80
N ASP A 61 -17.21 -2.54 -10.24
CA ASP A 61 -16.33 -1.37 -10.25
C ASP A 61 -15.95 -0.94 -8.81
N LEU A 62 -16.91 -1.01 -7.88
CA LEU A 62 -16.65 -0.80 -6.45
C LEU A 62 -15.70 -1.86 -5.87
N ALA A 63 -15.93 -3.15 -6.14
CA ALA A 63 -15.06 -4.23 -5.67
C ALA A 63 -13.62 -4.05 -6.19
N LYS A 64 -13.47 -3.65 -7.45
CA LYS A 64 -12.17 -3.34 -8.05
C LYS A 64 -11.50 -2.15 -7.36
N SER A 65 -12.24 -1.05 -7.16
CA SER A 65 -11.74 0.14 -6.45
C SER A 65 -11.28 -0.18 -5.03
N LEU A 66 -12.03 -1.02 -4.29
CA LEU A 66 -11.65 -1.49 -2.97
C LEU A 66 -10.37 -2.32 -2.98
N SER A 67 -10.23 -3.23 -3.96
CA SER A 67 -9.01 -4.03 -4.11
C SER A 67 -7.79 -3.16 -4.40
N GLU A 68 -7.93 -2.18 -5.29
CA GLU A 68 -6.87 -1.22 -5.61
C GLU A 68 -6.51 -0.36 -4.39
N GLY A 69 -7.51 0.12 -3.65
CA GLY A 69 -7.30 0.87 -2.40
C GLY A 69 -6.60 0.04 -1.31
N HIS A 70 -6.94 -1.25 -1.18
CA HIS A 70 -6.27 -2.14 -0.25
C HIS A 70 -4.78 -2.35 -0.61
N LEU A 71 -4.49 -2.58 -1.90
CA LEU A 71 -3.10 -2.68 -2.38
C LEU A 71 -2.32 -1.39 -2.16
N SER A 72 -2.94 -0.24 -2.41
CA SER A 72 -2.35 1.07 -2.11
C SER A 72 -2.03 1.23 -0.63
N SER A 73 -2.95 0.86 0.27
CA SER A 73 -2.74 0.90 1.71
C SER A 73 -1.58 -0.01 2.17
N LEU A 74 -1.49 -1.22 1.61
CA LEU A 74 -0.35 -2.12 1.86
C LEU A 74 0.97 -1.49 1.38
N GLY A 75 0.97 -0.84 0.22
CA GLY A 75 2.13 -0.09 -0.27
C GLY A 75 2.53 1.06 0.66
N HIS A 76 1.57 1.84 1.16
CA HIS A 76 1.81 2.90 2.13
C HIS A 76 2.43 2.37 3.42
N ARG A 77 1.88 1.27 3.97
CA ARG A 77 2.42 0.65 5.17
C ARG A 77 3.84 0.13 4.97
N SER A 78 4.12 -0.49 3.83
CA SER A 78 5.47 -0.96 3.48
C SER A 78 6.45 0.22 3.40
N ASN A 79 6.05 1.31 2.73
CA ASN A 79 6.86 2.51 2.63
C ASN A 79 7.13 3.15 4.00
N GLU A 80 6.15 3.14 4.90
CA GLU A 80 6.31 3.59 6.29
C GLU A 80 7.31 2.72 7.07
N VAL A 81 7.21 1.39 6.96
CA VAL A 81 8.17 0.47 7.60
C VAL A 81 9.59 0.72 7.07
N MET A 82 9.76 0.85 5.76
CA MET A 82 11.06 1.17 5.14
C MET A 82 11.60 2.52 5.62
N LYS A 83 10.74 3.53 5.72
CA LYS A 83 11.10 4.86 6.23
C LYS A 83 11.62 4.78 7.67
N VAL A 84 10.94 4.05 8.55
CA VAL A 84 11.37 3.87 9.95
C VAL A 84 12.72 3.16 10.01
N LEU A 85 12.89 2.07 9.25
CA LEU A 85 14.16 1.34 9.22
C LEU A 85 15.32 2.21 8.71
N THR A 86 15.09 2.99 7.65
CA THR A 86 16.10 3.91 7.10
C THR A 86 16.45 5.02 8.09
N ILE A 87 15.48 5.63 8.78
CA ILE A 87 15.75 6.65 9.80
C ILE A 87 16.65 6.08 10.90
N ILE A 88 16.32 4.89 11.42
CA ILE A 88 17.14 4.22 12.44
C ILE A 88 18.54 3.93 11.88
N ALA A 89 18.65 3.32 10.70
CA ALA A 89 19.94 2.97 10.11
C ALA A 89 20.83 4.20 9.84
N THR A 90 20.28 5.27 9.26
CA THR A 90 21.03 6.50 8.95
C THR A 90 21.54 7.21 10.20
N ILE A 91 20.87 7.07 11.35
CA ILE A 91 21.37 7.55 12.64
C ILE A 91 22.47 6.61 13.15
N PHE A 92 22.22 5.29 13.20
CA PHE A 92 23.14 4.35 13.84
C PHE A 92 24.42 4.05 13.05
N ILE A 93 24.42 4.11 11.72
CA ILE A 93 25.61 3.85 10.89
C ILE A 93 26.77 4.81 11.21
N PRO A 94 26.61 6.15 11.14
CA PRO A 94 27.70 7.07 11.47
C PRO A 94 28.09 7.02 12.95
N LEU A 95 27.14 6.84 13.87
CA LEU A 95 27.45 6.67 15.29
C LEU A 95 28.28 5.40 15.55
N SER A 96 27.88 4.28 14.95
CA SER A 96 28.62 3.01 15.04
C SER A 96 30.00 3.13 14.42
N PHE A 97 30.16 3.88 13.33
CA PHE A 97 31.46 4.14 12.72
C PHE A 97 32.38 4.92 13.66
N ILE A 98 31.87 5.98 14.30
CA ILE A 98 32.65 6.77 15.28
C ILE A 98 33.04 5.90 16.48
N ALA A 99 32.08 5.15 17.04
CA ALA A 99 32.34 4.25 18.16
C ALA A 99 33.33 3.13 17.78
N GLY A 100 33.23 2.61 16.56
CA GLY A 100 34.15 1.61 16.01
C GLY A 100 35.56 2.18 15.84
N LEU A 101 35.70 3.38 15.28
CA LEU A 101 36.98 4.07 15.11
C LEU A 101 37.68 4.31 16.46
N TYR A 102 36.94 4.79 17.46
CA TYR A 102 37.45 5.00 18.82
C TYR A 102 37.60 3.71 19.63
N GLY A 103 37.02 2.60 19.18
CA GLY A 103 37.18 1.27 19.78
C GLY A 103 38.37 0.47 19.23
N MET A 104 39.10 1.01 18.25
CA MET A 104 40.30 0.38 17.72
C MET A 104 41.48 0.55 18.70
N ASN A 105 42.30 -0.50 18.83
CA ASN A 105 43.47 -0.49 19.71
C ASN A 105 44.63 0.31 19.08
N PHE A 106 44.59 1.64 19.20
CA PHE A 106 45.68 2.51 18.78
C PHE A 106 46.70 2.72 19.91
N ASP A 107 47.98 2.49 19.63
CA ASP A 107 49.07 2.69 20.58
C ASP A 107 49.77 4.04 20.35
N ALA A 108 49.51 5.01 21.23
CA ALA A 108 50.08 6.35 21.15
C ALA A 108 51.62 6.38 21.28
N THR A 109 52.26 5.28 21.69
CA THR A 109 53.72 5.20 21.86
C THR A 109 54.48 4.86 20.57
N VAL A 110 53.80 4.36 19.54
CA VAL A 110 54.43 3.86 18.29
C VAL A 110 54.51 4.94 17.20
N SER A 111 53.63 5.94 17.19
CA SER A 111 53.70 7.09 16.27
C SER A 111 52.97 8.31 16.85
N PRO A 112 53.52 9.55 16.74
CA PRO A 112 52.83 10.78 17.18
C PRO A 112 51.52 11.05 16.43
N TRP A 113 51.36 10.40 15.26
CA TRP A 113 50.16 10.48 14.42
C TRP A 113 49.13 9.40 14.79
N ASN A 114 49.45 8.51 15.74
CA ASN A 114 48.54 7.48 16.21
C ASN A 114 47.56 8.11 17.21
N MET A 115 46.43 8.60 16.68
CA MET A 115 45.29 9.12 17.44
C MET A 115 45.67 10.09 18.58
N PRO A 116 46.13 11.31 18.27
CA PRO A 116 46.59 12.28 19.27
C PRO A 116 45.51 12.67 20.31
N GLU A 117 44.23 12.38 20.05
CA GLU A 117 43.13 12.63 21.00
C GLU A 117 43.10 11.66 22.20
N LEU A 118 43.81 10.52 22.12
CA LEU A 118 43.80 9.47 23.17
C LEU A 118 44.42 9.95 24.49
N GLY A 119 45.41 10.86 24.41
CA GLY A 119 46.05 11.49 25.56
C GLY A 119 45.30 12.71 26.11
N TRP A 120 44.18 13.10 25.48
CA TRP A 120 43.45 14.31 25.84
C TRP A 120 42.40 14.02 26.92
N THR A 121 42.45 14.75 28.04
CA THR A 121 41.55 14.57 29.19
C THR A 121 40.07 14.70 28.82
N TYR A 122 39.77 15.43 27.74
CA TYR A 122 38.41 15.65 27.23
C TYR A 122 38.09 14.90 25.93
N GLY A 123 38.97 14.01 25.44
CA GLY A 123 38.76 13.28 24.19
C GLY A 123 37.48 12.42 24.19
N TYR A 124 37.21 11.72 25.29
CA TYR A 124 35.99 10.91 25.45
C TYR A 124 34.70 11.76 25.53
N PRO A 125 34.61 12.81 26.37
CA PRO A 125 33.49 13.75 26.34
C PRO A 125 33.28 14.43 24.98
N ALA A 126 34.36 14.81 24.28
CA ALA A 126 34.27 15.44 22.97
C ALA A 126 33.71 14.49 21.90
N ALA A 127 34.13 13.22 21.89
CA ALA A 127 33.60 12.20 21.01
C ALA A 127 32.11 11.92 21.27
N LEU A 128 31.69 11.87 22.55
CA LEU A 128 30.27 11.77 22.92
C LEU A 128 29.46 12.99 22.44
N GLY A 129 30.00 14.21 22.61
CA GLY A 129 29.39 15.44 22.11
C GLY A 129 29.25 15.45 20.59
N LEU A 130 30.24 14.93 19.86
CA LEU A 130 30.20 14.80 18.41
C LEU A 130 29.17 13.75 17.96
N MET A 131 29.09 12.59 18.61
CA MET A 131 28.05 11.59 18.31
C MET A 131 26.64 12.14 18.58
N LEU A 132 26.46 12.86 19.69
CA LEU A 132 25.19 13.48 20.04
C LEU A 132 24.79 14.57 19.04
N SER A 133 25.74 15.41 18.60
CA SER A 133 25.47 16.46 17.62
C SER A 133 25.10 15.90 16.24
N VAL A 134 25.75 14.81 15.82
CA VAL A 134 25.40 14.09 14.58
C VAL A 134 24.00 13.47 14.68
N ALA A 135 23.69 12.81 15.80
CA ALA A 135 22.36 12.23 16.02
C ALA A 135 21.25 13.30 16.00
N LEU A 136 21.43 14.40 16.73
CA LEU A 136 20.48 15.52 16.75
C LEU A 136 20.37 16.22 15.38
N GLY A 137 21.49 16.39 14.68
CA GLY A 137 21.51 16.96 13.33
C GLY A 137 20.70 16.14 12.33
N MET A 138 20.89 14.82 12.33
CA MET A 138 20.10 13.90 11.51
C MET A 138 18.61 13.92 11.88
N LEU A 139 18.30 13.93 13.18
CA LEU A 139 16.91 13.94 13.66
C LEU A 139 16.19 15.25 13.29
N ALA A 140 16.88 16.38 13.38
CA ALA A 140 16.38 17.68 12.91
C ALA A 140 16.20 17.72 11.38
N TYR A 141 17.11 17.12 10.63
CA TYR A 141 17.00 17.00 9.17
C TYR A 141 15.77 16.17 8.77
N PHE A 142 15.58 14.98 9.36
CA PHE A 142 14.40 14.15 9.10
C PHE A 142 13.10 14.83 9.51
N ARG A 143 13.09 15.55 10.63
CA ARG A 143 11.92 16.34 11.06
C ARG A 143 11.59 17.45 10.07
N ARG A 144 12.58 18.15 9.51
CA ARG A 144 12.38 19.18 8.47
C ARG A 144 11.83 18.63 7.16
N GLN A 145 12.22 17.41 6.80
CA GLN A 145 11.74 16.74 5.59
C GLN A 145 10.29 16.22 5.72
N GLY A 146 9.63 16.36 6.88
CA GLY A 146 8.31 15.78 7.12
C GLY A 146 8.36 14.25 7.26
N TRP A 147 9.50 13.72 7.69
CA TRP A 147 9.65 12.27 7.85
C TRP A 147 9.06 11.75 9.16
N PHE A 148 8.73 12.65 10.08
CA PHE A 148 8.01 12.40 11.33
C PHE A 148 6.58 12.93 11.26
#